data_AF-A0A849WU68-F1
#
_entry.id   AF-A0A849WU68-F1
#
_cell.length_a   1.000
_cell.length_b   1.000
_cell.length_c   1.000
_cell.angle_alpha   90.00
_cell.angle_beta   90.00
_cell.angle_gamma   90.00
#
_symmetry.space_group_name_H-M   'P 1'
#
loop_
_entity.id
_entity.type
_entity.pdbx_description
1 polymer ?
#
loop_
_entity_poly.entity_id
_entity_poly.type
_entity_poly.pdbx_seq_one_letter_code
_entity_poly.pdbx_strand_id
1 'polypeptide(L)'
;MKILIILFYTLFYTFLSKAEKEIKMLQIKDSIPRVSLQYKADFILQQVAQMMRVSLKDIYPLPEVILQKNADLALYSSELTEQWGFDPKVLTNVYVVKKNKIYLIDEKAYYEKAGRCIDDSLAHELVHYIQVKYQKIDVSDFDDSMEMTAIEIQTQFREKFCFKMRKK
;
A
#
# COMPACT_ATOMS: atom_id res chain seq x y z
N MET A 1 9.76 56.88 -16.55
CA MET A 1 10.35 55.58 -16.12
C MET A 1 9.88 55.05 -14.75
N LYS A 2 9.07 55.77 -13.96
CA LYS A 2 8.57 55.28 -12.65
C LYS A 2 7.26 54.47 -12.72
N ILE A 3 6.44 54.67 -13.75
CA ILE A 3 5.11 54.04 -13.90
C ILE A 3 5.22 52.55 -14.28
N LEU A 4 6.27 52.16 -15.03
CA LEU A 4 6.48 50.78 -15.49
C LEU A 4 6.83 49.81 -14.34
N ILE A 5 7.49 50.31 -13.28
CA ILE A 5 7.92 49.50 -12.13
C ILE A 5 6.71 49.13 -11.26
N ILE A 6 5.74 50.05 -11.09
CA ILE A 6 4.55 49.81 -10.25
C ILE A 6 3.64 48.74 -10.86
N LEU A 7 3.48 48.73 -12.19
CA LEU A 7 2.71 47.72 -12.92
C LEU A 7 3.33 46.31 -12.81
N PHE A 8 4.67 46.21 -12.78
CA PHE A 8 5.35 44.92 -12.63
C PHE A 8 5.17 44.35 -11.22
N TYR A 9 5.19 45.18 -10.19
CA TYR A 9 4.97 44.75 -8.81
C TYR A 9 3.54 44.26 -8.55
N THR A 10 2.51 44.91 -9.13
CA THR A 10 1.11 44.49 -8.95
C THR A 10 0.79 43.19 -9.71
N LEU A 11 1.36 43.00 -10.91
CA LEU A 11 1.25 41.75 -11.66
C LEU A 11 1.98 40.59 -10.96
N PHE A 12 3.16 40.85 -10.39
CA PHE A 12 3.90 39.82 -9.66
C PHE A 12 3.21 39.43 -8.35
N TYR A 13 2.62 40.39 -7.63
CA TYR A 13 1.88 40.13 -6.39
C TYR A 13 0.57 39.36 -6.61
N THR A 14 -0.13 39.64 -7.73
CA THR A 14 -1.35 38.89 -8.09
C THR A 14 -1.01 37.46 -8.54
N PHE A 15 0.10 37.27 -9.26
CA PHE A 15 0.62 35.95 -9.62
C PHE A 15 1.03 35.13 -8.38
N LEU A 16 1.79 35.73 -7.46
CA LEU A 16 2.18 35.10 -6.18
C LEU A 16 0.96 34.75 -5.33
N SER A 17 -0.02 35.64 -5.16
CA SER A 17 -1.18 35.33 -4.32
C SER A 17 -2.10 34.25 -4.93
N LYS A 18 -2.13 34.15 -6.27
CA LYS A 18 -2.82 33.06 -6.97
C LYS A 18 -2.07 31.73 -6.80
N ALA A 19 -0.75 31.74 -6.93
CA ALA A 19 0.09 30.57 -6.68
C ALA A 19 -0.01 30.10 -5.21
N GLU A 20 -0.02 31.00 -4.24
CA GLU A 20 -0.23 30.68 -2.82
C GLU A 20 -1.64 30.11 -2.56
N LYS A 21 -2.68 30.61 -3.22
CA LYS A 21 -4.04 30.05 -3.14
C LYS A 21 -4.11 28.65 -3.73
N GLU A 22 -3.47 28.42 -4.87
CA GLU A 22 -3.39 27.10 -5.51
C GLU A 22 -2.57 26.11 -4.64
N ILE A 23 -1.48 26.56 -4.02
CA ILE A 23 -0.71 25.78 -3.05
C ILE A 23 -1.54 25.48 -1.78
N LYS A 24 -2.34 26.44 -1.28
CA LYS A 24 -3.26 26.21 -0.16
C LYS A 24 -4.41 25.26 -0.51
N MET A 25 -4.89 25.26 -1.76
CA MET A 25 -5.86 24.27 -2.25
C MET A 25 -5.21 22.90 -2.52
N LEU A 26 -3.94 22.84 -2.88
CA LEU A 26 -3.16 21.59 -2.94
C LEU A 26 -2.82 21.06 -1.53
N GLN A 27 -2.78 21.94 -0.53
CA GLN A 27 -2.83 21.61 0.90
C GLN A 27 -4.25 21.38 1.42
N ILE A 28 -5.18 20.88 0.60
CA ILE A 28 -6.32 20.14 1.15
C ILE A 28 -5.71 18.99 1.95
N LYS A 29 -5.63 19.21 3.27
CA LYS A 29 -5.38 18.19 4.29
C LYS A 29 -6.03 16.92 3.79
N ASP A 30 -5.22 15.90 3.58
CA ASP A 30 -5.64 14.55 3.27
C ASP A 30 -6.78 14.16 4.23
N SER A 31 -8.00 14.37 3.76
CA SER A 31 -9.24 14.29 4.54
C SER A 31 -9.85 12.91 4.46
N ILE A 32 -9.19 12.02 3.71
CA ILE A 32 -9.58 10.64 3.54
C ILE A 32 -9.42 9.95 4.89
N PRO A 33 -10.50 9.41 5.48
CA PRO A 33 -10.38 8.63 6.71
C PRO A 33 -9.52 7.39 6.43
N ARG A 34 -8.53 7.14 7.29
CA ARG A 34 -7.58 6.03 7.14
C ARG A 34 -7.70 5.00 8.25
N VAL A 35 -7.33 3.77 7.93
CA VAL A 35 -7.19 2.68 8.90
C VAL A 35 -5.73 2.41 9.19
N SER A 36 -5.44 1.74 10.30
CA SER A 36 -4.09 1.29 10.64
C SER A 36 -4.07 -0.21 10.83
N LEU A 37 -2.91 -0.82 10.58
CA LEU A 37 -2.65 -2.19 11.01
C LEU A 37 -2.92 -2.30 12.51
N GLN A 38 -3.63 -3.35 12.91
CA GLN A 38 -3.85 -3.67 14.32
C GLN A 38 -2.74 -4.57 14.85
N TYR A 39 -2.18 -5.38 13.97
CA TYR A 39 -1.10 -6.30 14.30
C TYR A 39 0.19 -5.90 13.60
N LYS A 40 1.31 -6.24 14.22
CA LYS A 40 2.62 -6.09 13.59
C LYS A 40 2.77 -7.10 12.44
N ALA A 41 3.54 -6.74 11.43
CA ALA A 41 3.74 -7.57 10.23
C ALA A 41 4.41 -8.92 10.54
N ASP A 42 5.29 -8.99 11.54
CA ASP A 42 5.92 -10.25 12.00
C ASP A 42 4.89 -11.22 12.60
N PHE A 43 3.96 -10.72 13.41
CA PHE A 43 2.85 -11.51 13.93
C PHE A 43 1.97 -12.05 12.79
N ILE A 44 1.60 -11.20 11.82
CA ILE A 44 0.76 -11.61 10.70
C ILE A 44 1.49 -12.66 9.86
N LEU A 45 2.79 -12.46 9.57
CA LEU A 45 3.60 -13.43 8.84
C LEU A 45 3.63 -14.81 9.54
N GLN A 46 3.79 -14.84 10.87
CA GLN A 46 3.74 -16.09 11.63
C GLN A 46 2.39 -16.81 11.49
N GLN A 47 1.28 -16.06 11.53
CA GLN A 47 -0.05 -16.64 11.35
C GLN A 47 -0.26 -17.17 9.92
N VAL A 48 0.15 -16.40 8.91
CA VAL A 48 0.08 -16.81 7.49
C VAL A 48 0.90 -18.08 7.27
N ALA A 49 2.14 -18.11 7.77
CA ALA A 49 3.00 -19.29 7.65
C ALA A 49 2.41 -20.53 8.32
N GLN A 50 1.78 -20.36 9.49
CA GLN A 50 1.06 -21.45 10.16
C GLN A 50 -0.11 -21.96 9.31
N MET A 51 -0.92 -21.06 8.74
CA MET A 51 -2.05 -21.42 7.87
C MET A 51 -1.56 -22.14 6.60
N MET A 52 -0.44 -21.71 6.03
CA MET A 52 0.21 -22.34 4.87
C MET A 52 1.05 -23.57 5.21
N ARG A 53 1.18 -23.93 6.50
CA ARG A 53 2.05 -25.02 6.99
C ARG A 53 3.51 -24.90 6.54
N VAL A 54 4.01 -23.65 6.44
CA VAL A 54 5.40 -23.35 6.10
C VAL A 54 6.18 -23.05 7.38
N SER A 55 7.35 -23.68 7.53
CA SER A 55 8.28 -23.36 8.61
C SER A 55 9.12 -22.14 8.22
N LEU A 56 8.95 -21.05 8.96
CA LEU A 56 9.79 -19.88 8.80
C LEU A 56 11.22 -20.16 9.30
N LYS A 57 12.19 -19.58 8.62
CA LYS A 57 13.62 -19.61 8.93
C LYS A 57 14.03 -18.16 9.05
N ASP A 58 14.83 -17.81 10.06
CA ASP A 58 15.25 -16.43 10.35
C ASP A 58 16.31 -15.88 9.36
N ILE A 59 16.26 -16.33 8.10
CA ILE A 59 17.22 -15.97 7.04
C ILE A 59 16.67 -14.92 6.07
N TYR A 60 15.36 -14.73 5.98
CA TYR A 60 14.75 -13.74 5.09
C TYR A 60 14.24 -12.54 5.89
N PRO A 61 14.65 -11.32 5.55
CA PRO A 61 14.16 -10.13 6.23
C PRO A 61 12.68 -9.94 5.93
N LEU A 62 11.93 -9.55 6.96
CA LEU A 62 10.53 -9.15 6.82
C LEU A 62 10.42 -8.02 5.77
N PRO A 63 9.40 -8.04 4.89
CA PRO A 63 9.21 -6.96 3.95
C PRO A 63 8.86 -5.65 4.68
N GLU A 64 9.35 -4.53 4.15
CA GLU A 64 8.95 -3.20 4.60
C GLU A 64 7.49 -2.95 4.20
N VAL A 65 6.64 -2.54 5.15
CA VAL A 65 5.24 -2.25 4.88
C VAL A 65 5.03 -0.74 4.75
N ILE A 66 4.61 -0.30 3.56
CA ILE A 66 4.37 1.10 3.21
C ILE A 66 2.87 1.32 3.03
N LEU A 67 2.28 2.13 3.91
CA LEU A 67 0.88 2.54 3.78
C LEU A 67 0.75 3.62 2.70
N GLN A 68 -0.38 3.64 2.00
CA GLN A 68 -0.65 4.57 0.89
C GLN A 68 -0.40 6.03 1.25
N LYS A 69 -0.78 6.47 2.46
CA LYS A 69 -0.52 7.85 2.91
C LYS A 69 0.96 8.24 2.96
N ASN A 70 1.85 7.24 3.07
CA ASN A 70 3.30 7.40 3.15
C ASN A 70 3.99 7.02 1.82
N ALA A 71 3.23 6.56 0.81
CA ALA A 71 3.79 6.10 -0.43
C ALA A 71 4.15 7.28 -1.33
N ASP A 72 5.39 7.29 -1.84
CA ASP A 72 5.75 8.09 -3.00
C ASP A 72 5.23 7.37 -4.26
N LEU A 73 4.23 7.96 -4.93
CA LEU A 73 3.60 7.36 -6.10
C LEU A 73 4.55 7.21 -7.29
N ALA A 74 5.53 8.11 -7.44
CA ALA A 74 6.52 8.01 -8.51
C ALA A 74 7.47 6.84 -8.25
N LEU A 75 7.90 6.67 -6.99
CA LEU A 75 8.70 5.52 -6.59
C LEU A 75 7.92 4.21 -6.76
N TYR A 76 6.69 4.14 -6.22
CA TYR A 76 5.79 2.99 -6.35
C TYR A 76 5.61 2.56 -7.82
N SER A 77 5.28 3.52 -8.69
CA SER A 77 5.10 3.30 -10.13
C SER A 77 6.37 2.75 -10.77
N SER A 78 7.54 3.32 -10.47
CA SER A 78 8.82 2.86 -11.01
C SER A 78 9.17 1.45 -10.57
N GLU A 79 8.90 1.10 -9.30
CA GLU A 79 9.19 -0.21 -8.73
C GLU A 79 8.27 -1.30 -9.31
N LEU A 80 7.00 -0.99 -9.57
CA LEU A 80 6.08 -1.94 -10.19
C LEU A 80 6.24 -2.05 -11.70
N THR A 81 6.62 -0.98 -12.40
CA THR A 81 6.92 -1.06 -13.83
C THR A 81 8.05 -2.06 -14.09
N GLU A 82 9.03 -2.12 -13.19
CA GLU A 82 10.10 -3.11 -13.25
C GLU A 82 9.60 -4.56 -13.05
N GLN A 83 8.59 -4.77 -12.20
CA GLN A 83 8.04 -6.11 -11.89
C GLN A 83 6.97 -6.58 -12.89
N TRP A 84 6.09 -5.69 -13.34
CA TRP A 84 4.92 -6.00 -14.16
C TRP A 84 5.06 -5.62 -15.63
N GLY A 85 6.06 -4.81 -15.98
CA GLY A 85 6.25 -4.31 -17.35
C GLY A 85 5.28 -3.20 -17.74
N PHE A 86 4.45 -2.68 -16.82
CA PHE A 86 3.58 -1.54 -17.06
C PHE A 86 3.49 -0.61 -15.84
N ASP A 87 3.13 0.65 -16.08
CA ASP A 87 3.03 1.70 -15.06
C ASP A 87 1.61 1.76 -14.45
N PRO A 88 1.43 1.34 -13.18
CA PRO A 88 0.15 1.45 -12.51
C PRO A 88 -0.17 2.90 -12.12
N LYS A 89 -1.32 3.39 -12.59
CA LYS A 89 -1.78 4.77 -12.30
C LYS A 89 -2.41 4.94 -10.91
N VAL A 90 -2.65 3.84 -10.21
CA VAL A 90 -3.28 3.82 -8.89
C VAL A 90 -2.51 2.86 -7.98
N LEU A 91 -2.45 3.22 -6.70
CA LEU A 91 -1.87 2.33 -5.70
C LEU A 91 -2.83 1.16 -5.44
N THR A 92 -2.29 -0.05 -5.42
CA THR A 92 -2.97 -1.27 -4.97
C THR A 92 -2.21 -1.90 -3.81
N ASN A 93 -2.86 -2.82 -3.10
CA ASN A 93 -2.13 -3.74 -2.25
C ASN A 93 -1.25 -4.62 -3.15
N VAL A 94 0.04 -4.73 -2.83
CA VAL A 94 0.99 -5.52 -3.61
C VAL A 94 2.30 -5.77 -2.86
N TYR A 95 2.82 -6.99 -2.97
CA TYR A 95 4.21 -7.34 -2.68
C TYR A 95 5.14 -7.07 -3.88
N VAL A 96 6.10 -6.14 -3.68
CA VAL A 96 7.18 -5.83 -4.62
C VAL A 96 8.39 -6.69 -4.29
N VAL A 97 8.57 -7.75 -5.04
CA VAL A 97 9.51 -8.85 -4.78
C VAL A 97 10.96 -8.38 -4.75
N LYS A 98 11.36 -7.58 -5.75
CA LYS A 98 12.75 -7.12 -5.91
C LYS A 98 13.19 -6.17 -4.79
N LYS A 99 12.26 -5.38 -4.27
CA LYS A 99 12.52 -4.39 -3.22
C LYS A 99 12.20 -4.91 -1.82
N ASN A 100 11.57 -6.08 -1.73
CA ASN A 100 11.06 -6.65 -0.49
C ASN A 100 10.16 -5.66 0.27
N LYS A 101 9.22 -5.06 -0.45
CA LYS A 101 8.27 -4.07 0.07
C LYS A 101 6.85 -4.55 -0.14
N ILE A 102 5.95 -4.18 0.77
CA ILE A 102 4.52 -4.34 0.62
C ILE A 102 3.89 -2.95 0.65
N TYR A 103 3.18 -2.58 -0.41
CA TYR A 103 2.34 -1.40 -0.43
C TYR A 103 0.93 -1.78 0.00
N LEU A 104 0.29 -0.96 0.83
CA LEU A 104 -1.09 -1.17 1.27
C LEU A 104 -1.92 0.11 1.10
N ILE A 105 -3.10 -0.02 0.50
CA ILE A 105 -4.17 0.97 0.61
C ILE A 105 -4.55 1.07 2.08
N ASP A 106 -4.64 2.29 2.62
CA ASP A 106 -5.08 2.54 4.00
C ASP A 106 -6.34 3.40 4.07
N GLU A 107 -7.05 3.62 2.96
CA GLU A 107 -8.35 4.28 2.94
C GLU A 107 -9.43 3.43 3.62
N LYS A 108 -10.14 4.01 4.59
CA LYS A 108 -11.18 3.31 5.35
C LYS A 108 -12.32 2.79 4.47
N ALA A 109 -12.74 3.58 3.47
CA ALA A 109 -13.84 3.24 2.58
C ALA A 109 -13.56 1.98 1.73
N TYR A 110 -12.30 1.75 1.34
CA TYR A 110 -11.87 0.55 0.62
C TYR A 110 -12.21 -0.72 1.41
N TYR A 111 -11.92 -0.71 2.71
CA TYR A 111 -12.13 -1.84 3.61
C TYR A 111 -13.60 -2.02 4.01
N GLU A 112 -14.31 -0.93 4.31
CA GLU A 112 -15.72 -0.99 4.71
C GLU A 112 -16.60 -1.56 3.59
N LYS A 113 -16.39 -1.11 2.35
CA LYS A 113 -17.16 -1.56 1.18
C LYS A 113 -16.99 -3.06 0.91
N ALA A 114 -15.77 -3.57 1.08
CA ALA A 114 -15.44 -4.97 0.81
C ALA A 114 -15.67 -5.88 2.04
N GLY A 115 -16.03 -5.32 3.20
CA GLY A 115 -16.09 -6.07 4.45
C GLY A 115 -14.74 -6.66 4.88
N ARG A 116 -13.64 -5.99 4.51
CA ARG A 116 -12.24 -6.39 4.77
C ARG A 116 -11.63 -5.58 5.91
N CYS A 117 -10.43 -5.96 6.32
CA CYS A 117 -9.55 -5.20 7.20
C CYS A 117 -8.16 -5.06 6.57
N ILE A 118 -7.41 -4.03 6.94
CA ILE A 118 -6.05 -3.83 6.42
C ILE A 118 -5.09 -4.97 6.79
N ASP A 119 -5.28 -5.60 7.95
CA ASP A 119 -4.47 -6.75 8.35
C ASP A 119 -4.71 -7.98 7.44
N ASP A 120 -5.91 -8.15 6.86
CA ASP A 120 -6.17 -9.23 5.88
C ASP A 120 -5.50 -8.94 4.53
N SER A 121 -5.45 -7.67 4.10
CA SER A 121 -4.69 -7.31 2.91
C SER A 121 -3.21 -7.57 3.11
N LEU A 122 -2.66 -7.24 4.28
CA LEU A 122 -1.27 -7.58 4.57
C LEU A 122 -1.06 -9.11 4.61
N ALA A 123 -2.01 -9.87 5.18
CA ALA A 123 -1.93 -11.33 5.16
C ALA A 123 -1.89 -11.89 3.74
N HIS A 124 -2.69 -11.35 2.81
CA HIS A 124 -2.67 -11.68 1.39
C HIS A 124 -1.28 -11.45 0.78
N GLU A 125 -0.70 -10.25 0.92
CA GLU A 125 0.62 -9.95 0.35
C GLU A 125 1.75 -10.78 0.98
N LEU A 126 1.60 -11.17 2.25
CA LEU A 126 2.57 -12.04 2.92
C LEU A 126 2.51 -13.49 2.43
N VAL A 127 1.41 -13.93 1.80
CA VAL A 127 1.37 -15.22 1.08
C VAL A 127 2.32 -15.19 -0.10
N HIS A 128 2.30 -14.13 -0.91
CA HIS A 128 3.24 -13.96 -2.04
C HIS A 128 4.69 -13.87 -1.57
N TYR A 129 4.93 -13.18 -0.45
CA TYR A 129 6.25 -13.19 0.19
C TYR A 129 6.71 -14.61 0.55
N ILE A 130 5.82 -15.43 1.13
CA ILE A 130 6.14 -16.83 1.46
C ILE A 130 6.39 -17.67 0.21
N GLN A 131 5.54 -17.54 -0.81
CA GLN A 131 5.66 -18.23 -2.10
C GLN A 131 7.05 -17.97 -2.71
N VAL A 132 7.47 -16.71 -2.79
CA VAL A 132 8.78 -16.37 -3.36
C VAL A 132 9.94 -16.76 -2.45
N LYS A 133 9.94 -16.33 -1.19
CA LYS A 133 11.14 -16.47 -0.34
C LYS A 133 11.34 -17.88 0.19
N TYR A 134 10.26 -18.54 0.59
CA TYR A 134 10.30 -19.83 1.27
C TYR A 134 9.99 -21.00 0.35
N GLN A 135 9.05 -20.85 -0.58
CA GLN A 135 8.69 -21.92 -1.53
C GLN A 135 9.49 -21.84 -2.84
N LYS A 136 10.30 -20.79 -3.03
CA LYS A 136 11.20 -20.61 -4.19
C LYS A 136 10.48 -20.53 -5.53
N ILE A 137 9.26 -20.01 -5.50
CA ILE A 137 8.48 -19.75 -6.71
C ILE A 137 9.04 -18.49 -7.39
N ASP A 138 9.28 -18.58 -8.69
CA ASP A 138 9.64 -17.42 -9.51
C ASP A 138 8.40 -16.57 -9.80
N VAL A 139 8.58 -15.25 -9.90
CA VAL A 139 7.50 -14.32 -10.26
C VAL A 139 6.98 -14.60 -11.67
N SER A 140 7.81 -15.14 -12.57
CA SER A 140 7.37 -15.57 -13.90
C SER A 140 6.34 -16.71 -13.87
N ASP A 141 6.29 -17.46 -12.77
CA ASP A 141 5.43 -18.62 -12.61
C ASP A 141 4.13 -18.27 -11.88
N PHE A 142 3.92 -17.00 -11.52
CA PHE A 142 2.70 -16.55 -10.85
C PHE A 142 1.49 -16.77 -11.76
N ASP A 143 0.55 -17.58 -11.27
CA ASP A 143 -0.68 -17.91 -11.94
C ASP A 143 -1.89 -17.75 -11.00
N ASP A 144 -3.09 -17.97 -11.54
CA ASP A 144 -4.34 -17.86 -10.79
C ASP A 144 -4.36 -18.75 -9.53
N SER A 145 -3.64 -19.87 -9.50
CA SER A 145 -3.63 -20.77 -8.34
C SER A 145 -2.94 -20.13 -7.13
N MET A 146 -1.95 -19.28 -7.37
CA MET A 146 -1.23 -18.56 -6.31
C MET A 146 -2.07 -17.45 -5.72
N GLU A 147 -2.79 -16.71 -6.57
CA GLU A 147 -3.77 -15.69 -6.15
C GLU A 147 -4.93 -16.33 -5.38
N MET A 148 -5.43 -17.48 -5.83
CA MET A 148 -6.47 -18.23 -5.11
C MET A 148 -6.00 -18.68 -3.73
N THR A 149 -4.75 -19.12 -3.60
CA THR A 149 -4.14 -19.44 -2.30
C THR A 149 -4.07 -18.20 -1.40
N ALA A 150 -3.64 -17.06 -1.96
CA ALA A 150 -3.58 -15.81 -1.21
C ALA A 150 -4.96 -15.36 -0.72
N ILE A 151 -5.99 -15.47 -1.56
CA ILE A 151 -7.40 -15.18 -1.22
C ILE A 151 -7.93 -16.12 -0.13
N GLU A 152 -7.61 -17.41 -0.21
CA GLU A 152 -8.04 -18.41 0.78
C GLU A 152 -7.45 -18.08 2.16
N ILE A 153 -6.13 -17.92 2.23
CA ILE A 153 -5.41 -17.64 3.49
C ILE A 153 -5.82 -16.28 4.06
N GLN A 154 -5.98 -15.27 3.21
CA GLN A 154 -6.54 -13.99 3.59
C GLN A 154 -7.93 -14.13 4.22
N THR A 155 -8.80 -14.94 3.64
CA THR A 155 -10.16 -15.16 4.14
C THR A 155 -10.13 -15.83 5.50
N GLN A 156 -9.32 -16.88 5.66
CA GLN A 156 -9.11 -17.54 6.95
C GLN A 156 -8.56 -16.56 8.02
N PHE A 157 -7.61 -15.71 7.64
CA PHE A 157 -7.07 -14.69 8.53
C PHE A 157 -8.13 -13.68 8.96
N ARG A 158 -8.90 -13.14 8.02
CA ARG A 158 -9.99 -12.20 8.28
C ARG A 158 -11.01 -12.77 9.26
N GLU A 159 -11.41 -14.03 9.06
CA GLU A 159 -12.38 -14.71 9.92
C GLU A 159 -11.88 -14.86 11.36
N LYS A 160 -10.61 -15.20 11.52
CA LYS A 160 -10.00 -15.43 12.82
C LYS A 160 -9.69 -14.14 13.59
N PHE A 161 -9.24 -13.09 12.90
CA PHE A 161 -8.63 -11.92 13.54
C PHE A 161 -9.39 -10.61 13.35
N CYS A 162 -10.15 -10.43 12.27
CA CYS A 162 -10.77 -9.15 11.96
C CYS A 162 -12.25 -9.06 12.36
N PHE A 163 -13.01 -10.16 12.31
CA PHE A 163 -14.45 -10.09 12.66
C PHE A 163 -14.74 -10.05 14.17
N LYS A 164 -13.75 -10.29 15.05
CA LYS A 164 -13.91 -10.01 16.50
C LYS A 164 -14.13 -8.52 16.80
N MET A 165 -13.89 -7.63 15.84
CA MET A 165 -14.06 -6.17 15.96
C MET A 165 -15.48 -5.70 15.64
N ARG A 166 -16.37 -6.56 15.11
CA ARG A 166 -17.80 -6.28 14.88
C ARG A 166 -18.65 -6.82 16.03
N LYS A 167 -18.42 -6.37 17.27
CA LYS A 167 -19.47 -6.52 18.29
C LYS A 167 -20.56 -5.49 18.00
N LYS A 168 -21.80 -5.99 17.91
CA LYS A 168 -23.05 -5.24 17.70
C LYS A 168 -23.17 -4.02 18.60
#